data_AF-A0A7J6U6C9-F1
#
_entry.id   AF-A0A7J6U6C9-F1
#
_cell.length_a   1.000
_cell.length_b   1.000
_cell.length_c   1.000
_cell.angle_alpha   90.00
_cell.angle_beta   90.00
_cell.angle_gamma   90.00
#
_symmetry.space_group_name_H-M   'P 1'
#
loop_
_entity.id
_entity.type
_entity.pdbx_description
1 polymer ?
#
loop_
_entity_poly.entity_id
_entity_poly.type
_entity_poly.pdbx_seq_one_letter_code
_entity_poly.pdbx_strand_id
1 'polypeptide(L)'
;NDWSTFAKFTAKDGKEIQIVGDDLLVTNPKRIQKGIDEKAVNALLLKVNQIGSITESIEANNMAVNAGWTVMVSHRSGETEDSFIADLVVGLGTCQIKTGAPCRTERLCKYNQLMRIEEELGADKATYAAGRNFPRCQAEQFGRRSAEMGEDLGGPTSKANAAEEVWKKVGGKW
;
A
#
# COMPACT_ATOMS: atom_id res chain seq x y z
N ASN A 1 -11.46 3.75 -18.44
CA ASN A 1 -11.10 5.06 -17.87
C ASN A 1 -12.32 5.77 -17.26
N ASP A 2 -13.30 5.05 -16.70
CA ASP A 2 -14.53 5.64 -16.16
C ASP A 2 -14.35 6.06 -14.69
N TRP A 3 -13.64 7.15 -14.48
CA TRP A 3 -13.33 7.64 -13.14
C TRP A 3 -14.57 8.12 -12.38
N SER A 4 -15.54 8.69 -13.09
CA SER A 4 -16.76 9.23 -12.51
C SER A 4 -17.62 8.16 -11.83
N THR A 5 -17.71 6.97 -12.43
CA THR A 5 -18.45 5.84 -11.85
C THR A 5 -17.71 5.28 -10.65
N PHE A 6 -16.38 5.18 -10.70
CA PHE A 6 -15.56 4.77 -9.55
C PHE A 6 -15.69 5.75 -8.37
N ALA A 7 -15.69 7.06 -8.63
CA ALA A 7 -15.92 8.07 -7.59
C ALA A 7 -17.30 7.94 -6.93
N LYS A 8 -18.36 7.70 -7.72
CA LYS A 8 -19.71 7.43 -7.18
C LYS A 8 -19.74 6.16 -6.34
N PHE A 9 -19.10 5.09 -6.82
CA PHE A 9 -19.01 3.82 -6.10
C PHE A 9 -18.24 3.99 -4.77
N THR A 10 -17.11 4.69 -4.79
CA THR A 10 -16.31 4.99 -3.60
C THR A 10 -17.03 5.91 -2.62
N ALA A 11 -17.79 6.90 -3.10
CA ALA A 11 -18.62 7.74 -2.24
C ALA A 11 -19.73 6.95 -1.53
N LYS A 12 -20.27 5.94 -2.20
CA LYS A 12 -21.34 5.08 -1.66
C LYS A 12 -20.82 4.07 -0.65
N ASP A 13 -19.81 3.28 -1.04
CA ASP A 13 -19.44 2.05 -0.30
C ASP A 13 -17.99 2.10 0.28
N GLY A 14 -17.16 3.07 -0.15
CA GLY A 14 -15.74 3.13 0.19
C GLY A 14 -15.39 3.40 1.66
N LYS A 15 -16.38 3.59 2.53
CA LYS A 15 -16.21 3.64 4.00
C LYS A 15 -16.20 2.25 4.64
N GLU A 16 -16.87 1.29 4.01
CA GLU A 16 -17.05 -0.06 4.54
C GLU A 16 -16.12 -1.07 3.86
N ILE A 17 -15.84 -0.85 2.57
CA ILE A 17 -15.04 -1.77 1.76
C ILE A 17 -13.78 -1.11 1.20
N GLN A 18 -12.77 -1.93 0.96
CA GLN A 18 -11.58 -1.54 0.22
C GLN A 18 -11.88 -1.60 -1.29
N ILE A 19 -11.65 -0.49 -1.99
CA ILE A 19 -11.82 -0.33 -3.42
C ILE A 19 -10.41 -0.12 -3.99
N VAL A 20 -9.87 -1.18 -4.56
CA VAL A 20 -8.47 -1.25 -5.00
C VAL A 20 -8.36 -0.86 -6.47
N GLY A 21 -7.56 0.17 -6.75
CA GLY A 21 -7.21 0.55 -8.11
C GLY A 21 -6.06 -0.28 -8.67
N ASP A 22 -6.34 -1.13 -9.65
CA ASP A 22 -5.34 -1.86 -10.46
C ASP A 22 -5.15 -1.16 -11.82
N ASP A 23 -5.87 -1.57 -12.87
CA ASP A 23 -5.77 -0.98 -14.22
C ASP A 23 -6.16 0.50 -14.26
N LEU A 24 -6.94 0.96 -13.28
CA LEU A 24 -7.28 2.37 -13.15
C LEU A 24 -6.04 3.21 -12.82
N LEU A 25 -5.10 2.68 -12.04
CA LEU A 25 -3.92 3.39 -11.55
C LEU A 25 -2.62 2.96 -12.23
N VAL A 26 -2.50 1.69 -12.61
CA VAL A 26 -1.32 1.05 -13.21
C VAL A 26 0.00 1.41 -12.54
N THR A 27 -0.02 1.56 -11.20
CA THR A 27 1.12 2.00 -10.39
C THR A 27 1.78 3.30 -10.91
N ASN A 28 1.03 4.15 -11.64
CA ASN A 28 1.56 5.35 -12.28
C ASN A 28 1.26 6.59 -11.42
N PRO A 29 2.28 7.38 -10.98
CA PRO A 29 2.09 8.54 -10.12
C PRO A 29 1.04 9.55 -10.61
N LYS A 30 0.98 9.83 -11.92
CA LYS A 30 -0.01 10.77 -12.48
C LYS A 30 -1.45 10.25 -12.34
N ARG A 31 -1.64 8.94 -12.50
CA ARG A 31 -2.96 8.30 -12.35
C ARG A 31 -3.33 8.10 -10.89
N ILE A 32 -2.36 7.84 -10.01
CA ILE A 32 -2.55 7.82 -8.57
C ILE A 32 -3.02 9.20 -8.10
N GLN A 33 -2.33 10.28 -8.49
CA GLN A 33 -2.74 11.65 -8.17
C GLN A 33 -4.16 11.94 -8.66
N LYS A 34 -4.46 11.59 -9.92
CA LYS A 34 -5.83 11.72 -10.45
C LYS A 34 -6.87 10.96 -9.63
N GLY A 35 -6.56 9.73 -9.22
CA GLY A 35 -7.46 8.93 -8.39
C GLY A 35 -7.70 9.53 -7.00
N ILE A 36 -6.68 10.18 -6.43
CA ILE A 36 -6.78 10.94 -5.18
C ILE A 36 -7.70 12.14 -5.38
N ASP A 37 -7.45 12.95 -6.40
CA ASP A 37 -8.19 14.18 -6.69
C ASP A 37 -9.68 13.89 -6.95
N GLU A 38 -9.97 12.83 -7.71
CA GLU A 38 -11.34 12.42 -8.03
C GLU A 38 -12.00 11.57 -6.95
N LYS A 39 -11.28 11.23 -5.86
CA LYS A 39 -11.74 10.31 -4.80
C LYS A 39 -12.28 8.99 -5.37
N ALA A 40 -11.60 8.47 -6.39
CA ALA A 40 -12.10 7.37 -7.21
C ALA A 40 -11.94 5.99 -6.53
N VAL A 41 -10.92 5.83 -5.68
CA VAL A 41 -10.58 4.59 -4.99
C VAL A 41 -9.99 4.91 -3.60
N ASN A 42 -9.76 3.89 -2.77
CA ASN A 42 -9.19 4.06 -1.43
C ASN A 42 -8.00 3.11 -1.15
N ALA A 43 -7.55 2.41 -2.19
CA ALA A 43 -6.40 1.50 -2.13
C ALA A 43 -5.70 1.39 -3.50
N LEU A 44 -4.39 1.13 -3.45
CA LEU A 44 -3.54 0.90 -4.63
C LEU A 44 -3.15 -0.57 -4.73
N LEU A 45 -3.31 -1.19 -5.91
CA LEU A 45 -2.63 -2.44 -6.23
C LEU A 45 -1.26 -2.11 -6.83
N LEU A 46 -0.20 -2.30 -6.05
CA LEU A 46 1.17 -1.94 -6.46
C LEU A 46 1.81 -3.11 -7.20
N LYS A 47 2.21 -2.87 -8.45
CA LYS A 47 2.97 -3.83 -9.28
C LYS A 47 4.26 -3.17 -9.75
N VAL A 48 5.39 -3.65 -9.23
CA VAL A 48 6.74 -3.10 -9.52
C VAL A 48 6.99 -3.01 -11.03
N ASN A 49 6.66 -4.07 -11.77
CA ASN A 49 6.87 -4.15 -13.22
C ASN A 49 5.98 -3.19 -14.05
N GLN A 50 5.01 -2.49 -13.46
CA GLN A 50 4.24 -1.47 -14.18
C GLN A 50 4.93 -0.10 -14.18
N ILE A 51 5.69 0.21 -13.13
CA ILE A 51 6.36 1.50 -12.99
C ILE A 51 7.84 1.44 -13.40
N GLY A 52 8.47 0.28 -13.26
CA GLY A 52 9.76 -0.03 -13.87
C GLY A 52 10.95 -0.04 -12.90
N SER A 53 10.89 0.68 -11.77
CA SER A 53 11.94 0.67 -10.75
C SER A 53 11.41 0.51 -9.32
N ILE A 54 12.30 0.10 -8.41
CA ILE A 54 12.01 0.00 -6.97
C ILE A 54 11.78 1.38 -6.38
N THR A 55 12.60 2.37 -6.74
CA THR A 55 12.46 3.76 -6.26
C THR A 55 11.09 4.33 -6.57
N GLU A 56 10.64 4.22 -7.83
CA GLU A 56 9.33 4.72 -8.22
C GLU A 56 8.18 3.91 -7.59
N SER A 57 8.41 2.63 -7.29
CA SER A 57 7.45 1.81 -6.53
C SER A 57 7.29 2.32 -5.09
N ILE A 58 8.39 2.69 -4.43
CA ILE A 58 8.38 3.29 -3.09
C ILE A 58 7.68 4.66 -3.12
N GLU A 59 7.94 5.48 -4.14
CA GLU A 59 7.26 6.77 -4.32
C GLU A 59 5.75 6.61 -4.51
N ALA A 60 5.32 5.65 -5.35
CA ALA A 60 3.90 5.33 -5.55
C ALA A 60 3.23 4.85 -4.26
N ASN A 61 3.93 4.00 -3.48
CA ASN A 61 3.48 3.59 -2.15
C ASN A 61 3.28 4.80 -1.22
N ASN A 62 4.30 5.66 -1.11
CA ASN A 62 4.26 6.82 -0.22
C ASN A 62 3.17 7.80 -0.61
N MET A 63 2.95 8.02 -1.91
CA MET A 63 1.85 8.84 -2.42
C MET A 63 0.48 8.31 -1.97
N ALA A 64 0.25 7.01 -2.11
CA ALA A 64 -0.99 6.36 -1.68
C ALA A 64 -1.16 6.45 -0.15
N VAL A 65 -0.14 6.10 0.63
CA VAL A 65 -0.17 6.13 2.10
C VAL A 65 -0.41 7.56 2.62
N ASN A 66 0.23 8.58 2.01
CA ASN A 66 0.04 9.98 2.38
C ASN A 66 -1.37 10.52 2.05
N ALA A 67 -2.04 9.91 1.08
CA ALA A 67 -3.45 10.14 0.78
C ALA A 67 -4.42 9.35 1.69
N GLY A 68 -3.89 8.63 2.68
CA GLY A 68 -4.67 7.79 3.59
C GLY A 68 -5.14 6.48 2.98
N TRP A 69 -4.63 6.11 1.79
CA TRP A 69 -4.96 4.85 1.13
C TRP A 69 -4.18 3.68 1.73
N THR A 70 -4.71 2.50 1.51
CA THR A 70 -3.98 1.24 1.74
C THR A 70 -3.27 0.81 0.47
N VAL A 71 -2.19 0.04 0.62
CA VAL A 71 -1.42 -0.46 -0.52
C VAL A 71 -1.37 -1.98 -0.44
N MET A 72 -1.60 -2.64 -1.57
CA MET A 72 -1.51 -4.08 -1.70
C MET A 72 -0.46 -4.40 -2.75
N VAL A 73 0.68 -4.94 -2.30
CA VAL A 73 1.76 -5.37 -3.21
C VAL A 73 1.28 -6.61 -3.96
N SER A 74 1.48 -6.65 -5.28
CA SER A 74 0.88 -7.67 -6.13
C SER A 74 1.87 -8.31 -7.09
N HIS A 75 1.67 -9.60 -7.29
CA HIS A 75 2.28 -10.38 -8.36
C HIS A 75 1.80 -9.96 -9.76
N ARG A 76 2.34 -10.61 -10.80
CA ARG A 76 1.77 -10.63 -12.16
C ARG A 76 1.20 -12.00 -12.54
N SER A 77 0.40 -12.06 -13.61
CA SER A 77 -0.16 -13.32 -14.12
C SER A 77 0.92 -14.28 -14.63
N GLY A 78 1.95 -13.76 -15.33
CA GLY A 78 3.21 -14.46 -15.56
C GLY A 78 4.20 -14.10 -14.47
N GLU A 79 4.56 -15.06 -13.63
CA GLU A 79 5.53 -14.88 -12.53
C GLU A 79 6.71 -15.83 -12.69
N THR A 80 7.78 -15.52 -11.97
CA THR A 80 8.98 -16.36 -11.86
C THR A 80 9.12 -16.86 -10.41
N GLU A 81 10.21 -17.56 -10.11
CA GLU A 81 10.51 -17.98 -8.74
C GLU A 81 11.03 -16.85 -7.84
N ASP A 82 11.29 -15.66 -8.41
CA ASP A 82 11.69 -14.46 -7.67
C ASP A 82 10.68 -14.16 -6.56
N SER A 83 11.12 -14.05 -5.31
CA SER A 83 10.24 -13.80 -4.18
C SER A 83 10.28 -12.35 -3.68
N PHE A 84 10.92 -11.42 -4.41
CA PHE A 84 11.24 -10.09 -3.93
C PHE A 84 10.04 -9.30 -3.41
N ILE A 85 8.86 -9.51 -3.99
CA ILE A 85 7.64 -8.83 -3.54
C ILE A 85 7.22 -9.21 -2.10
N ALA A 86 7.71 -10.33 -1.56
CA ALA A 86 7.53 -10.73 -0.16
C ALA A 86 8.37 -9.83 0.77
N ASP A 87 9.63 -9.58 0.43
CA ASP A 87 10.50 -8.66 1.15
C ASP A 87 9.98 -7.21 1.01
N LEU A 88 9.52 -6.84 -0.18
CA LEU A 88 8.96 -5.51 -0.45
C LEU A 88 7.70 -5.22 0.38
N VAL A 89 6.76 -6.17 0.51
CA VAL A 89 5.54 -5.93 1.32
C VAL A 89 5.87 -5.71 2.79
N VAL A 90 6.84 -6.45 3.33
CA VAL A 90 7.29 -6.32 4.72
C VAL A 90 8.09 -5.03 4.91
N GLY A 91 9.04 -4.75 4.03
CA GLY A 91 9.89 -3.55 4.09
C GLY A 91 9.10 -2.24 3.95
N LEU A 92 8.04 -2.23 3.13
CA LEU A 92 7.13 -1.09 3.03
C LEU A 92 6.09 -1.02 4.16
N GLY A 93 5.93 -2.09 4.96
CA GLY A 93 4.93 -2.16 6.03
C GLY A 93 3.48 -2.01 5.54
N THR A 94 3.18 -2.44 4.31
CA THR A 94 1.85 -2.27 3.70
C THR A 94 0.82 -3.29 4.17
N CYS A 95 1.29 -4.38 4.77
CA CYS A 95 0.49 -5.41 5.44
C CYS A 95 -0.50 -6.18 4.53
N GLN A 96 -0.46 -5.98 3.21
CA GLN A 96 -1.32 -6.69 2.26
C GLN A 96 -0.51 -7.12 1.03
N ILE A 97 -0.61 -8.41 0.68
CA ILE A 97 0.00 -8.97 -0.51
C ILE A 97 -1.01 -9.80 -1.31
N LYS A 98 -1.01 -9.63 -2.63
CA LYS A 98 -1.74 -10.45 -3.58
C LYS A 98 -0.75 -11.25 -4.41
N THR A 99 -0.41 -12.45 -3.94
CA THR A 99 0.59 -13.31 -4.58
C THR A 99 0.03 -14.63 -5.14
N GLY A 100 -1.29 -14.79 -5.21
CA GLY A 100 -1.96 -15.88 -5.93
C GLY A 100 -2.50 -16.97 -4.99
N ALA A 101 -2.91 -18.10 -5.56
CA ALA A 101 -3.33 -19.25 -4.76
C ALA A 101 -2.09 -19.96 -4.16
N PRO A 102 -2.23 -20.74 -3.08
CA PRO A 102 -1.14 -21.56 -2.52
C PRO A 102 -0.89 -22.81 -3.38
N CYS A 103 -0.66 -22.60 -4.67
CA CYS A 103 -0.33 -23.61 -5.65
C CYS A 103 0.57 -23.00 -6.72
N ARG A 104 1.33 -23.85 -7.42
CA ARG A 104 2.34 -23.47 -8.43
C ARG A 104 3.55 -22.76 -7.78
N THR A 105 4.75 -23.21 -8.14
CA THR A 105 6.00 -22.82 -7.47
C THR A 105 6.23 -21.31 -7.48
N GLU A 106 5.92 -20.63 -8.59
CA GLU A 106 6.10 -19.19 -8.73
C GLU A 106 5.23 -18.36 -7.77
N ARG A 107 4.21 -18.97 -7.14
CA ARG A 107 3.39 -18.36 -6.07
C ARG A 107 3.89 -18.80 -4.70
N LEU A 108 4.13 -20.10 -4.54
CA LEU A 108 4.61 -20.71 -3.30
C LEU A 108 5.93 -20.11 -2.83
N CYS A 109 6.86 -19.78 -3.75
CA CYS A 109 8.14 -19.15 -3.37
C CYS A 109 7.95 -17.86 -2.57
N LYS A 110 6.93 -17.05 -2.88
CA LYS A 110 6.63 -15.81 -2.14
C LYS A 110 6.07 -16.10 -0.74
N TYR A 111 5.19 -17.10 -0.61
CA TYR A 111 4.69 -17.54 0.70
C TYR A 111 5.80 -18.12 1.57
N ASN A 112 6.66 -18.96 1.00
CA ASN A 112 7.81 -19.51 1.69
C ASN A 112 8.76 -18.40 2.15
N GLN A 113 8.94 -17.36 1.34
CA GLN A 113 9.75 -16.21 1.74
C GLN A 113 9.12 -15.43 2.90
N LEU A 114 7.80 -15.23 2.90
CA LEU A 114 7.12 -14.60 4.05
C LEU A 114 7.31 -15.39 5.34
N MET A 115 7.25 -16.73 5.29
CA MET A 115 7.51 -17.57 6.47
C MET A 115 8.96 -17.45 6.95
N ARG A 116 9.94 -17.37 6.04
CA ARG A 116 11.35 -17.14 6.41
C ARG A 116 11.55 -15.76 7.06
N ILE A 117 10.93 -14.72 6.51
CA ILE A 117 10.99 -13.37 7.08
C ILE A 117 10.37 -13.35 8.48
N GLU A 118 9.23 -14.02 8.67
CA GLU A 118 8.59 -14.15 9.99
C GLU A 118 9.51 -14.87 11.00
N GLU A 119 10.12 -15.99 10.59
CA GLU A 119 11.08 -16.74 11.40
C GLU A 119 12.31 -15.88 11.79
N GLU A 120 12.86 -15.12 10.84
CA GLU A 120 14.01 -14.24 11.04
C GLU A 120 13.72 -13.07 11.99
N LEU A 121 12.54 -12.46 11.85
CA LEU A 121 12.10 -11.39 12.75
C LEU A 121 11.85 -11.91 14.18
N GLY A 122 11.39 -13.16 14.29
CA GLY A 122 11.05 -13.79 15.55
C GLY A 122 9.75 -13.25 16.17
N ALA A 123 9.25 -13.95 17.19
CA ALA A 123 7.94 -13.68 17.79
C ALA A 123 7.80 -12.28 18.40
N ASP A 124 8.90 -11.65 18.82
CA ASP A 124 8.87 -10.34 19.48
C ASP A 124 8.78 -9.17 18.50
N LYS A 125 9.18 -9.36 17.24
CA LYS A 125 9.21 -8.29 16.22
C LYS A 125 8.23 -8.51 15.09
N ALA A 126 7.93 -9.77 14.74
CA ALA A 126 6.97 -10.08 13.70
C ALA A 126 5.56 -9.65 14.14
N THR A 127 4.83 -8.97 13.25
CA THR A 127 3.43 -8.59 13.48
C THR A 127 2.60 -8.97 12.27
N TYR A 128 1.56 -9.77 12.49
CA TYR A 128 0.57 -10.11 11.47
C TYR A 128 -0.68 -9.24 11.61
N ALA A 129 -0.90 -8.38 10.61
CA ALA A 129 -2.03 -7.46 10.59
C ALA A 129 -3.31 -8.15 10.09
N ALA A 130 -4.05 -8.79 10.99
CA ALA A 130 -5.36 -9.37 10.72
C ALA A 130 -6.47 -8.87 11.65
N GLY A 131 -7.72 -9.07 11.24
CA GLY A 131 -8.91 -8.73 12.02
C GLY A 131 -8.97 -7.24 12.35
N ARG A 132 -8.89 -6.89 13.64
CA ARG A 132 -8.94 -5.49 14.12
C ARG A 132 -7.73 -4.65 13.70
N ASN A 133 -6.61 -5.30 13.35
CA ASN A 133 -5.39 -4.63 12.90
C ASN A 133 -5.29 -4.59 11.36
N PHE A 134 -6.33 -5.02 10.64
CA PHE A 134 -6.33 -4.95 9.19
C PHE A 134 -6.25 -3.48 8.74
N PRO A 135 -5.29 -3.11 7.86
CA PRO A 135 -5.15 -1.73 7.42
C PRO A 135 -6.46 -1.26 6.78
N ARG A 136 -7.06 -0.22 7.36
CA ARG A 136 -8.21 0.47 6.76
C ARG A 136 -7.74 1.78 6.18
N CYS A 137 -8.33 2.15 5.04
CA CYS A 137 -8.21 3.52 4.55
C CYS A 137 -8.74 4.45 5.65
N GLN A 138 -7.97 5.50 5.99
CA GLN A 138 -8.41 6.50 6.97
C GLN A 138 -9.44 7.42 6.31
N ALA A 139 -10.69 6.95 6.23
CA ALA A 139 -11.79 7.67 5.62
C ALA A 139 -11.99 9.10 6.18
N GLU A 140 -11.56 9.35 7.43
CA GLU A 140 -11.63 10.65 8.09
C GLU A 140 -10.80 11.76 7.42
N GLN A 141 -9.83 11.42 6.56
CA GLN A 141 -8.99 12.40 5.87
C GLN A 141 -9.62 12.97 4.58
N PHE A 142 -10.66 12.33 4.03
CA PHE A 142 -11.35 12.80 2.82
C PHE A 142 -12.22 14.05 3.01
N GLY A 143 -12.44 14.48 4.26
CA GLY A 143 -13.35 15.58 4.62
C GLY A 143 -12.77 16.76 5.40
N ARG A 144 -11.55 16.67 5.98
CA ARG A 144 -11.01 17.76 6.83
C ARG A 144 -10.14 18.79 6.09
N ARG A 145 -9.48 18.43 4.97
CA ARG A 145 -8.56 19.38 4.29
C ARG A 145 -9.23 20.50 3.47
N SER A 146 -10.54 20.46 3.26
CA SER A 146 -11.27 21.50 2.52
C SER A 146 -11.67 22.70 3.38
N ALA A 147 -11.70 22.55 4.71
CA ALA A 147 -12.23 23.56 5.63
C ALA A 147 -11.15 24.38 6.36
N GLU A 148 -9.87 24.00 6.26
CA GLU A 148 -8.76 24.58 7.04
C GLU A 148 -7.67 25.23 6.16
N MET A 149 -8.00 25.65 4.94
CA MET A 149 -7.11 26.48 4.12
C MET A 149 -7.39 27.97 4.39
N GLY A 150 -7.05 28.39 5.61
CA GLY A 150 -6.95 29.77 6.05
C GLY A 150 -5.80 29.85 7.03
N GLU A 151 -4.66 30.35 6.55
CA GLU A 151 -3.51 30.83 7.33
C GLU A 151 -2.77 29.82 8.24
N ASP A 152 -1.66 29.29 7.74
CA ASP A 152 -0.30 29.41 8.30
C ASP A 152 0.57 28.20 7.88
N LEU A 153 1.76 28.51 7.40
CA LEU A 153 2.73 27.56 6.83
C LEU A 153 3.48 26.83 7.95
N GLY A 154 2.82 25.85 8.56
CA GLY A 154 3.44 24.83 9.40
C GLY A 154 3.39 23.46 8.73
N GLY A 155 4.48 23.04 8.07
CA GLY A 155 4.55 21.77 7.36
C GLY A 155 4.23 20.55 8.25
N PRO A 156 3.53 19.51 7.75
CA PRO A 156 3.04 18.44 8.61
C PRO A 156 4.13 17.43 8.97
N THR A 157 4.77 17.66 10.13
CA THR A 157 5.21 16.60 11.04
C THR A 157 3.98 15.85 11.57
N SER A 158 3.93 14.51 11.39
CA SER A 158 3.32 13.55 12.34
C SER A 158 3.05 12.13 11.79
N LYS A 159 3.28 11.81 10.50
CA LYS A 159 3.15 10.40 10.03
C LYS A 159 4.27 9.88 9.14
N ALA A 160 5.18 10.74 8.67
CA ALA A 160 6.44 10.31 8.05
C ALA A 160 7.36 9.55 9.04
N ASN A 161 7.11 9.67 10.35
CA ASN A 161 7.91 9.05 11.39
C ASN A 161 7.63 7.56 11.63
N ALA A 162 6.57 6.96 11.08
CA ALA A 162 6.25 5.55 11.40
C ALA A 162 7.31 4.58 10.85
N ALA A 163 7.74 4.77 9.59
CA ALA A 163 8.81 3.97 8.99
C ALA A 163 10.16 4.24 9.65
N GLU A 164 10.43 5.49 10.04
CA GLU A 164 11.66 5.88 10.72
C GLU A 164 11.72 5.40 12.18
N GLU A 165 10.58 5.32 12.88
CA GLU A 165 10.45 4.72 14.21
C GLU A 165 10.58 3.21 14.16
N VAL A 166 10.04 2.55 13.13
CA VAL A 166 10.26 1.11 12.89
C VAL A 166 11.74 0.86 12.57
N TRP A 167 12.36 1.67 11.70
CA TRP A 167 13.81 1.61 11.39
C TRP A 167 14.69 1.79 12.65
N LYS A 168 14.35 2.75 13.52
CA LYS A 168 15.01 2.95 14.82
C LYS A 168 14.80 1.76 15.77
N LYS A 169 13.61 1.15 15.79
CA LYS A 169 13.29 -0.02 16.61
C LYS A 169 14.00 -1.30 16.16
N VAL A 170 14.32 -1.45 14.88
CA VAL A 170 15.07 -2.61 14.35
C VAL A 170 16.59 -2.39 14.32
N GLY A 171 17.09 -1.29 14.89
CA GLY A 171 18.53 -1.06 15.07
C GLY A 171 19.27 -0.64 13.80
N GLY A 172 18.57 -0.06 12.82
CA GLY A 172 19.20 0.53 11.63
C GLY A 172 19.83 -0.47 10.65
N LYS A 173 19.42 -1.74 10.69
CA LYS A 173 19.80 -2.74 9.69
C LYS A 173 18.57 -3.13 8.88
N TRP A 174 18.74 -3.14 7.56
CA TRP A 174 17.80 -3.65 6.58
C TRP A 174 17.88 -5.18 6.52
#